data_AF-A0A6C0HBF6-F1
#
_entry.id   AF-A0A6C0HBF6-F1
#
_cell.length_a   1.000
_cell.length_b   1.000
_cell.length_c   1.000
_cell.angle_alpha   90.00
_cell.angle_beta   90.00
_cell.angle_gamma   90.00
#
_symmetry.space_group_name_H-M   'P 1'
#
loop_
_entity.id
_entity.type
_entity.pdbx_description
1 polymer ?
#
loop_
_entity_poly.entity_id
_entity_poly.type
_entity_poly.pdbx_seq_one_letter_code
_entity_poly.pdbx_strand_id
1 'polypeptide(L)'
;MHEFRNVLPKYIMIVKIREFDLKGEFANFFADFATAKSETTHVYVNIYTNAEGTVYANDTDGNPITNKLINYIIYTLPISNEAQSIYKAGYMMIHFTDGSDFKAFDDNAINYWYAVSGITPIVITPFT
;
A
#
# COMPACT_ATOMS: atom_id res chain seq x y z
N MET A 1 8.75 -40.95 -26.50
CA MET A 1 8.47 -39.51 -26.58
C MET A 1 7.90 -39.10 -25.23
N HIS A 2 8.74 -38.57 -24.34
CA HIS A 2 8.35 -38.16 -22.98
C HIS A 2 8.22 -36.63 -22.98
N GLU A 3 7.00 -36.12 -22.82
CA GLU A 3 6.78 -34.68 -22.66
C GLU A 3 6.95 -34.30 -21.20
N PHE A 4 7.94 -33.46 -20.93
CA PHE A 4 8.15 -32.83 -19.63
C PHE A 4 7.06 -31.78 -19.39
N ARG A 5 6.31 -31.96 -18.30
CA ARG A 5 5.43 -30.93 -17.75
C ARG A 5 6.30 -29.76 -17.27
N ASN A 6 6.26 -28.64 -17.99
CA ASN A 6 6.77 -27.37 -17.49
C ASN A 6 5.82 -26.88 -16.39
N VAL A 7 6.15 -27.21 -15.15
CA VAL A 7 5.55 -26.59 -13.97
C VAL A 7 6.21 -25.22 -13.84
N LEU A 8 5.55 -24.19 -14.37
CA LEU A 8 6.00 -22.81 -14.18
C LEU A 8 5.99 -22.49 -12.67
N PRO A 9 7.09 -21.99 -12.09
CA PRO A 9 7.07 -21.56 -10.70
C PRO A 9 6.15 -20.35 -10.54
N LYS A 10 5.34 -20.42 -9.49
CA LYS A 10 4.47 -19.36 -8.93
C LYS A 10 5.07 -17.97 -9.12
N TYR A 11 4.27 -17.08 -9.71
CA TYR A 11 4.51 -15.65 -9.94
C TYR A 11 5.54 -15.02 -9.00
N ILE A 12 6.73 -14.72 -9.54
CA ILE A 12 7.53 -13.61 -9.03
C ILE A 12 7.01 -12.37 -9.75
N MET A 13 6.14 -11.60 -9.09
CA MET A 13 5.83 -10.27 -9.57
C MET A 13 7.04 -9.37 -9.30
N ILE A 14 7.88 -9.20 -10.31
CA ILE A 14 8.90 -8.15 -10.31
C ILE A 14 8.16 -6.83 -10.46
N VAL A 15 8.02 -6.07 -9.36
CA VAL A 15 7.59 -4.68 -9.45
C VAL A 15 8.72 -3.91 -10.12
N LYS A 16 8.63 -3.73 -11.44
CA LYS A 16 9.45 -2.77 -12.18
C LYS A 16 8.90 -1.38 -11.86
N ILE A 17 9.29 -0.87 -10.69
CA ILE A 17 9.04 0.52 -10.30
C ILE A 17 9.87 1.38 -11.25
N ARG A 18 9.27 1.93 -12.32
CA ARG A 18 9.92 3.03 -13.02
C ARG A 18 9.88 4.22 -12.09
N GLU A 19 11.04 4.79 -11.82
CA GLU A 19 11.31 5.99 -11.01
C GLU A 19 10.64 7.26 -11.58
N PHE A 20 9.32 7.23 -11.81
CA PHE A 20 8.55 8.43 -12.03
C PHE A 20 7.89 8.79 -10.70
N ASP A 21 8.58 9.62 -9.93
CA ASP A 21 7.94 10.59 -9.02
C ASP A 21 6.82 10.02 -8.12
N LEU A 22 7.09 8.89 -7.45
CA LEU A 22 6.14 8.17 -6.56
C LEU A 22 5.82 8.91 -5.27
N LYS A 23 6.00 10.23 -5.27
CA LYS A 23 5.99 11.12 -4.10
C LYS A 23 4.76 12.03 -4.05
N GLY A 24 3.62 11.55 -4.53
CA GLY A 24 2.33 12.22 -4.28
C GLY A 24 1.99 12.21 -2.77
N GLU A 25 0.70 12.24 -2.43
CA GLU A 25 0.17 12.26 -1.04
C GLU A 25 0.46 11.00 -0.19
N PHE A 26 1.37 10.13 -0.62
CA PHE A 26 1.78 8.90 0.07
C PHE A 26 3.31 8.71 0.11
N ALA A 27 4.07 9.79 -0.13
CA ALA A 27 5.53 9.74 -0.23
C ALA A 27 6.20 9.13 1.00
N ASN A 28 5.72 9.48 2.19
CA ASN A 28 6.28 9.00 3.46
C ASN A 28 6.03 7.50 3.63
N PHE A 29 4.84 7.03 3.27
CA PHE A 29 4.52 5.60 3.34
C PHE A 29 5.41 4.76 2.44
N PHE A 30 5.65 5.19 1.20
CA PHE A 30 6.55 4.46 0.30
C PHE A 30 8.01 4.47 0.77
N ALA A 31 8.48 5.56 1.39
CA ALA A 31 9.81 5.63 1.98
C ALA A 31 9.97 4.66 3.16
N ASP A 32 8.98 4.64 4.06
CA ASP A 32 8.94 3.73 5.20
C ASP A 32 8.82 2.27 4.75
N PHE A 33 7.95 1.98 3.79
CA PHE A 33 7.80 0.64 3.21
C PHE A 33 9.11 0.15 2.57
N ALA A 34 9.81 1.01 1.82
CA ALA A 34 11.09 0.67 1.21
C ALA A 34 12.17 0.38 2.28
N THR A 35 12.21 1.19 3.33
CA THR A 35 13.11 0.99 4.48
C THR A 35 12.82 -0.36 5.15
N ALA A 36 11.57 -0.62 5.53
CA ALA A 36 11.16 -1.87 6.17
C ALA A 36 11.45 -3.10 5.30
N LYS A 37 11.26 -3.00 3.98
CA LYS A 37 11.58 -4.07 3.02
C LYS A 37 13.08 -4.32 2.87
N SER A 38 13.92 -3.31 3.11
CA SER A 38 15.37 -3.48 3.12
C SER A 38 15.88 -4.20 4.37
N GLU A 39 15.14 -4.10 5.47
CA GLU A 39 15.49 -4.69 6.77
C GLU A 39 14.80 -6.04 7.03
N THR A 40 13.69 -6.32 6.33
CA THR A 40 12.85 -7.50 6.59
C THR A 40 12.37 -8.15 5.29
N THR A 41 12.14 -9.46 5.31
CA THR A 41 11.57 -10.19 4.16
C THR A 41 10.06 -9.95 3.99
N HIS A 42 9.36 -9.58 5.06
CA HIS A 42 7.91 -9.45 5.11
C HIS A 42 7.54 -8.17 5.84
N VAL A 43 6.76 -7.31 5.17
CA VAL A 43 6.35 -6.01 5.72
C VAL A 43 4.90 -6.10 6.20
N TYR A 44 4.70 -5.87 7.49
CA TYR A 44 3.38 -5.83 8.11
C TYR A 44 2.98 -4.38 8.40
N VAL A 45 1.68 -4.09 8.34
CA VAL A 45 1.16 -2.74 8.58
C VAL A 45 -0.04 -2.76 9.51
N ASN A 46 -0.11 -1.72 10.34
CA ASN A 46 -1.33 -1.29 11.01
C ASN A 46 -1.82 -0.01 10.33
N ILE A 47 -3.13 0.12 10.10
CA ILE A 47 -3.73 1.34 9.57
C ILE A 47 -4.82 1.83 10.53
N TYR A 48 -4.82 3.13 10.79
CA TYR A 48 -5.66 3.80 11.77
C TYR A 48 -6.44 4.94 11.13
N THR A 49 -7.57 5.32 11.74
CA THR A 49 -8.34 6.51 11.37
C THR A 49 -8.09 7.68 12.32
N ASN A 50 -7.11 7.56 13.22
CA ASN A 50 -6.71 8.61 14.16
C ASN A 50 -5.20 8.60 14.44
N ALA A 51 -4.68 9.77 14.83
CA ALA A 51 -3.26 9.98 15.08
C ALA A 51 -2.73 9.24 16.32
N GLU A 52 -3.61 8.92 17.28
CA GLU A 52 -3.22 8.19 18.50
C GLU A 52 -2.99 6.69 18.26
N GLY A 53 -3.38 6.16 17.09
CA GLY A 53 -3.25 4.75 16.75
C GLY A 53 -4.10 3.81 17.59
N THR A 54 -5.29 4.27 18.01
CA THR A 54 -6.21 3.51 18.85
C THR A 54 -7.46 3.03 18.10
N VAL A 55 -7.78 3.63 16.95
CA VAL A 55 -8.93 3.27 16.12
C VAL A 55 -8.42 2.78 14.77
N TYR A 56 -8.58 1.49 14.50
CA TYR A 56 -8.14 0.88 13.24
C TYR A 56 -9.06 1.22 12.07
N ALA A 57 -8.48 1.42 10.90
CA ALA A 57 -9.22 1.37 9.65
C ALA A 57 -9.59 -0.09 9.32
N ASN A 58 -10.69 -0.28 8.58
CA ASN A 58 -11.13 -1.58 8.14
C ASN A 58 -10.71 -1.85 6.69
N ASP A 59 -10.45 -3.12 6.39
CA ASP A 59 -10.26 -3.62 5.03
C ASP A 59 -11.59 -3.74 4.27
N THR A 60 -11.52 -4.22 3.02
CA THR A 60 -12.70 -4.49 2.18
C THR A 60 -13.67 -5.53 2.74
N ASP A 61 -13.22 -6.38 3.66
CA ASP A 61 -14.02 -7.42 4.30
C ASP A 61 -14.63 -6.93 5.63
N GLY A 62 -14.35 -5.68 6.02
CA GLY A 62 -14.83 -5.07 7.26
C GLY A 62 -14.00 -5.42 8.50
N ASN A 63 -12.84 -6.07 8.35
CA ASN A 63 -11.97 -6.42 9.46
C ASN A 63 -10.94 -5.31 9.75
N PRO A 64 -10.56 -5.09 11.01
CA PRO A 64 -9.52 -4.14 11.37
C PRO A 64 -8.18 -4.47 10.70
N ILE A 65 -7.50 -3.45 10.16
CA ILE A 65 -6.16 -3.58 9.57
C ILE A 65 -5.12 -3.50 10.68
N THR A 66 -4.95 -4.62 11.39
CA THR A 66 -3.92 -4.80 12.41
C THR A 66 -2.97 -5.94 12.03
N ASN A 67 -1.67 -5.65 12.06
CA ASN A 67 -0.58 -6.56 11.75
C ASN A 67 -0.81 -7.34 10.45
N LYS A 68 -1.29 -6.64 9.41
CA LYS A 68 -1.59 -7.27 8.11
C LYS A 68 -0.35 -7.30 7.23
N LEU A 69 -0.09 -8.46 6.63
CA LEU A 69 1.02 -8.66 5.71
C LEU A 69 0.69 -8.07 4.34
N ILE A 70 1.53 -7.13 3.89
CA ILE A 70 1.41 -6.51 2.57
C ILE A 70 1.87 -7.52 1.50
N ASN A 71 1.03 -7.75 0.50
CA ASN A 71 1.38 -8.52 -0.69
C ASN A 71 1.95 -7.59 -1.77
N TYR A 72 1.17 -6.59 -2.19
CA TYR A 72 1.61 -5.56 -3.13
C TYR A 72 0.80 -4.26 -2.95
N ILE A 73 1.33 -3.18 -3.51
CA ILE A 73 0.72 -1.85 -3.44
C ILE A 73 0.54 -1.35 -4.88
N ILE A 74 -0.63 -0.79 -5.18
CA ILE A 74 -0.93 -0.08 -6.43
C ILE A 74 -1.10 1.40 -6.08
N TYR A 75 -0.50 2.27 -6.88
CA TYR A 75 -0.78 3.69 -6.85
C TYR A 75 -1.25 4.15 -8.23
N THR A 76 -2.27 5.00 -8.25
CA THR A 76 -2.80 5.63 -9.46
C THR A 76 -2.70 7.13 -9.34
N LEU A 77 -2.20 7.79 -10.38
CA LEU A 77 -2.10 9.25 -10.42
C LEU A 77 -3.48 9.87 -10.64
N PRO A 78 -3.74 11.06 -10.09
CA PRO A 78 -4.94 11.82 -10.39
C PRO A 78 -4.96 12.16 -11.89
N ILE A 79 -6.15 12.13 -12.48
CA ILE A 79 -6.37 12.46 -13.89
C ILE A 79 -7.28 13.67 -13.96
N SER A 80 -6.80 14.74 -14.59
CA SER A 80 -7.61 15.86 -15.03
C SER A 80 -7.69 15.88 -16.56
N ASN A 81 -8.90 16.06 -17.08
CA ASN A 81 -9.13 16.38 -18.49
C ASN A 81 -9.99 17.64 -18.55
N GLU A 82 -9.33 18.78 -18.76
CA GLU A 82 -9.97 20.10 -18.81
C GLU A 82 -11.00 20.19 -19.95
N ALA A 83 -10.71 19.58 -21.10
CA ALA A 83 -11.63 19.57 -22.25
C ALA A 83 -12.93 18.81 -21.97
N GLN A 84 -12.92 17.88 -21.01
CA GLN A 84 -14.09 17.09 -20.60
C GLN A 84 -14.63 17.48 -19.22
N SER A 85 -14.02 18.46 -18.54
CA SER A 85 -14.32 18.81 -17.14
C SER A 85 -14.30 17.58 -16.20
N ILE A 86 -13.42 16.62 -16.46
CA ILE A 86 -13.29 15.41 -15.63
C ILE A 86 -12.09 15.60 -14.70
N TYR A 87 -12.34 15.49 -13.39
CA TYR A 87 -11.32 15.26 -12.39
C TYR A 87 -11.58 13.91 -11.73
N LYS A 88 -10.55 13.07 -11.63
CA LYS A 88 -10.55 11.85 -10.82
C LYS A 88 -9.35 11.90 -9.90
N ALA A 89 -9.60 11.83 -8.59
CA ALA A 89 -8.54 11.70 -7.60
C ALA A 89 -7.74 10.42 -7.85
N GLY A 90 -6.43 10.50 -7.60
CA GLY A 90 -5.58 9.33 -7.51
C GLY A 90 -5.92 8.53 -6.26
N TYR A 91 -5.29 7.37 -6.12
CA TYR A 91 -5.42 6.57 -4.92
C TYR A 91 -4.25 5.61 -4.76
N MET A 92 -3.96 5.29 -3.51
CA MET A 92 -3.19 4.13 -3.10
C MET A 92 -4.13 2.97 -2.73
N MET A 93 -3.81 1.78 -3.20
CA MET A 93 -4.45 0.53 -2.78
C MET A 93 -3.38 -0.44 -2.27
N ILE A 94 -3.57 -0.95 -1.07
CA ILE A 94 -2.72 -1.99 -0.47
C ILE A 94 -3.49 -3.29 -0.52
N HIS A 95 -2.90 -4.30 -1.16
CA HIS A 95 -3.43 -5.65 -1.19
C HIS A 95 -2.73 -6.50 -0.13
N PHE A 96 -3.52 -7.19 0.70
CA PHE A 96 -3.01 -8.05 1.76
C PHE A 96 -2.94 -9.51 1.32
N THR A 97 -2.13 -10.32 2.01
CA THR A 97 -1.97 -11.75 1.66
C THR A 97 -3.19 -12.61 1.96
N ASP A 98 -4.13 -12.12 2.77
CA ASP A 98 -5.41 -12.77 3.03
C ASP A 98 -6.46 -12.51 1.93
N GLY A 99 -6.12 -11.68 0.94
CA GLY A 99 -6.99 -11.34 -0.20
C GLY A 99 -7.86 -10.10 0.01
N SER A 100 -7.83 -9.50 1.19
CA SER A 100 -8.49 -8.23 1.48
C SER A 100 -7.65 -7.03 1.02
N ASP A 101 -8.30 -5.88 0.83
CA ASP A 101 -7.65 -4.65 0.37
C ASP A 101 -7.90 -3.46 1.31
N PHE A 102 -7.03 -2.47 1.24
CA PHE A 102 -7.26 -1.12 1.75
C PHE A 102 -7.09 -0.10 0.62
N LYS A 103 -7.96 0.91 0.55
CA LYS A 103 -7.86 2.00 -0.43
C LYS A 103 -7.96 3.37 0.26
N ALA A 104 -6.98 4.22 -0.01
CA ALA A 104 -7.00 5.64 0.34
C ALA A 104 -6.86 6.47 -0.94
N PHE A 105 -7.73 7.46 -1.11
CA PHE A 105 -7.66 8.40 -2.22
C PHE A 105 -6.78 9.59 -1.84
N ASP A 106 -6.15 10.23 -2.82
CA ASP A 106 -5.26 11.36 -2.58
C ASP A 106 -5.97 12.48 -1.77
N ASP A 107 -7.25 12.72 -2.06
CA ASP A 107 -8.07 13.75 -1.41
C ASP A 107 -8.48 13.42 0.03
N ASN A 108 -8.22 12.19 0.50
CA ASN A 108 -8.58 11.72 1.82
C ASN A 108 -7.47 10.99 2.56
N ALA A 109 -6.24 10.99 2.01
CA ALA A 109 -5.06 10.35 2.61
C ALA A 109 -4.84 10.79 4.06
N ILE A 110 -5.01 12.10 4.34
CA ILE A 110 -4.86 12.70 5.67
C ILE A 110 -5.80 12.13 6.74
N ASN A 111 -6.87 11.43 6.36
CA ASN A 111 -7.79 10.79 7.32
C ASN A 111 -7.26 9.47 7.87
N TYR A 112 -6.09 9.03 7.41
CA TYR A 112 -5.51 7.76 7.78
C TYR A 112 -4.07 7.93 8.29
N TRP A 113 -3.72 7.07 9.25
CA TRP A 113 -2.36 6.94 9.78
C TRP A 113 -1.91 5.49 9.65
N TYR A 114 -0.62 5.26 9.57
CA TYR A 114 -0.05 3.92 9.48
C TYR A 114 1.09 3.72 10.47
N ALA A 115 1.36 2.45 10.79
CA ALA A 115 2.60 2.03 11.42
C ALA A 115 3.13 0.80 10.68
N VAL A 116 4.35 0.90 10.14
CA VAL A 116 5.02 -0.22 9.44
C VAL A 116 5.85 -1.01 10.43
N SER A 117 5.60 -2.32 10.49
CA SER A 117 6.44 -3.24 11.26
C SER A 117 7.77 -3.45 10.55
N GLY A 118 8.86 -3.42 11.32
CA GLY A 118 10.23 -3.47 10.77
C GLY A 118 10.95 -2.13 10.79
N ILE A 119 10.27 -1.02 11.16
CA ILE A 119 10.92 0.26 11.46
C ILE A 119 10.99 0.43 12.98
N THR A 120 12.18 0.75 13.50
CA THR A 120 12.40 0.97 14.94
C THR A 120 12.94 2.39 15.19
N PRO A 121 12.32 3.17 16.10
CA PRO A 121 11.10 2.85 16.85
C PRO A 121 9.86 2.77 15.94
N ILE A 122 8.83 2.06 16.38
CA ILE A 122 7.52 2.07 15.70
C ILE A 122 6.94 3.47 15.87
N VAL A 123 6.64 4.12 14.75
CA VAL A 123 6.03 5.46 14.70
C VAL A 123 4.70 5.37 13.97
N ILE A 124 3.70 6.10 14.46
CA ILE A 124 2.42 6.29 13.79
C ILE A 124 2.55 7.56 12.93
N THR A 125 2.44 7.39 11.61
CA THR A 125 2.67 8.46 10.64
C THR A 125 1.39 8.70 9.84
N PRO A 126 0.95 9.95 9.62
CA PRO A 126 -0.14 10.22 8.69
C PRO A 126 0.25 9.78 7.27
N PHE A 127 -0.72 9.35 6.46
CA PHE A 127 -0.45 9.25 5.03
C PHE A 127 -0.30 10.65 4.42
N THR A 128 0.89 10.90 3.87
CA THR A 128 1.34 12.13 3.19
C THR A 128 2.44 11.78 2.20
#